data_AF-A0A3A8JG14-F1
#
_entry.id   AF-A0A3A8JG14-F1
#
_cell.length_a   1.000
_cell.length_b   1.000
_cell.length_c   1.000
_cell.angle_alpha   90.00
_cell.angle_beta   90.00
_cell.angle_gamma   90.00
#
_symmetry.space_group_name_H-M   'P 1'
#
loop_
_entity.id
_entity.type
_entity.pdbx_description
1 polymer ?
#
loop_
_entity_poly.entity_id
_entity_poly.type
_entity_poly.pdbx_seq_one_letter_code
_entity_poly.pdbx_strand_id
1 'polypeptide(L)'
;MKRGTAVRSAVLWMSAVGLLGACGGQPEQPPASSETVTTTQSLVSPPATLSGGFMNYLGTLSVGGAVASNTGTTAAYEGFKLTVAAHTQVALEVTHLGTGVGVDTGLFVYGPKDANGSYGTRILFQDDDSGYGELSKIPLATLDDAGEYLVVVGWSNGLGKQYRLQAQCVGGACVSNPAPASANTPVTLAQFPIEPNLQSLLDTGNAYREDMFSFLDRYDFAWPYSTPASLDAAAAAVLAKSEYRGYRSDPAPGTYTYAAFQSRMYLQFQSLHPAILAAYGDSGEDVQVKSYFREFSTGPNGDNWRTLNVILFPVSRHVIVYEQTAHEI
;
A
#
# COMPACT_ATOMS: atom_id res chain seq x y z
N MET A 1 -13.28 -2.47 11.97
CA MET A 1 -13.92 -1.12 12.00
C MET A 1 -13.08 -0.18 11.14
N LYS A 2 -13.65 0.42 10.08
CA LYS A 2 -12.97 1.52 9.36
C LYS A 2 -12.76 2.69 10.33
N ARG A 3 -11.59 3.33 10.31
CA ARG A 3 -11.32 4.57 11.08
C ARG A 3 -12.29 5.65 10.61
N GLY A 4 -13.45 5.72 11.25
CA GLY A 4 -14.51 6.66 10.94
C GLY A 4 -14.19 8.03 11.52
N THR A 5 -13.83 8.97 10.67
CA THR A 5 -13.88 10.40 10.97
C THR A 5 -15.33 10.83 11.09
N ALA A 6 -15.83 10.90 12.33
CA ALA A 6 -17.12 11.51 12.63
C ALA A 6 -17.02 13.02 12.43
N VAL A 7 -17.39 13.49 11.23
CA VAL A 7 -17.68 14.91 10.98
C VAL A 7 -19.04 15.22 11.62
N ARG A 8 -19.02 15.88 12.77
CA ARG A 8 -20.22 16.46 13.38
C ARG A 8 -20.70 17.62 12.52
N SER A 9 -21.84 17.42 11.87
CA SER A 9 -22.68 18.50 11.35
C SER A 9 -23.51 19.10 12.49
N ALA A 10 -23.56 20.44 12.51
CA ALA A 10 -24.74 21.28 12.74
C ALA A 10 -24.31 22.57 13.46
N VAL A 11 -24.63 23.73 12.89
CA VAL A 11 -25.69 24.60 13.42
C VAL A 11 -26.07 25.65 12.35
N LEU A 12 -27.37 25.70 12.11
CA LEU A 12 -28.15 26.69 11.36
C LEU A 12 -27.78 28.15 11.68
N TRP A 13 -27.79 29.01 10.65
CA TRP A 13 -28.35 30.36 10.77
C TRP A 13 -29.19 30.69 9.52
N MET A 14 -30.40 31.19 9.78
CA MET A 14 -31.44 31.55 8.81
C MET A 14 -31.28 32.98 8.27
N SER A 15 -31.98 33.23 7.14
CA SER A 15 -32.49 34.50 6.60
C SER A 15 -31.55 35.21 5.61
N ALA A 16 -31.99 35.81 4.48
CA ALA A 16 -33.26 36.47 4.22
C ALA A 16 -33.68 36.45 2.73
N VAL A 17 -34.99 36.66 2.57
CA VAL A 17 -35.77 36.89 1.34
C VAL A 17 -35.31 38.16 0.59
N GLY A 18 -35.30 38.08 -0.75
CA GLY A 18 -35.24 39.22 -1.66
C GLY A 18 -35.99 38.90 -2.95
N LEU A 19 -37.15 39.52 -3.14
CA LEU A 19 -38.10 39.34 -4.24
C LEU A 19 -37.86 40.39 -5.36
N LEU A 20 -38.13 39.94 -6.60
CA LEU A 20 -38.59 40.67 -7.80
C LEU A 20 -37.58 41.38 -8.73
N GLY A 21 -37.70 41.01 -10.01
CA GLY A 21 -37.18 41.73 -11.17
C GLY A 21 -37.46 40.97 -12.47
N ALA A 22 -38.71 41.01 -12.96
CA ALA A 22 -39.12 40.42 -14.23
C ALA A 22 -38.65 41.28 -15.43
N CYS A 23 -38.09 40.63 -16.45
CA CYS A 23 -38.12 41.07 -17.85
C CYS A 23 -38.15 39.82 -18.74
N GLY A 24 -39.21 39.69 -19.52
CA GLY A 24 -39.45 38.56 -20.41
C GLY A 24 -38.50 38.56 -21.61
N GLY A 25 -38.00 37.37 -21.93
CA GLY A 25 -37.29 37.03 -23.15
C GLY A 25 -37.63 35.57 -23.50
N GLN A 26 -37.82 35.32 -24.79
CA GLN A 26 -38.22 34.08 -25.46
C GLN A 26 -37.58 32.80 -24.87
N PRO A 27 -38.27 31.63 -24.82
CA PRO A 27 -37.63 30.39 -24.40
C PRO A 27 -36.52 30.02 -25.38
N GLU A 28 -35.29 30.24 -24.96
CA GLU A 28 -34.09 29.80 -25.65
C GLU A 28 -34.08 28.26 -25.59
N GLN A 29 -34.12 27.67 -26.78
CA GLN A 29 -34.03 26.23 -26.97
C GLN A 29 -32.78 25.73 -26.23
N PRO A 30 -32.89 24.77 -25.30
CA PRO A 30 -31.73 24.26 -24.61
C PRO A 30 -30.75 23.74 -25.67
N PRO A 31 -29.45 24.09 -25.60
CA PRO A 31 -28.45 23.53 -26.48
C PRO A 31 -28.53 22.00 -26.34
N ALA A 32 -28.34 21.31 -27.46
CA ALA A 32 -28.30 19.86 -27.55
C ALA A 32 -27.57 19.32 -26.32
N SER A 33 -28.25 18.46 -25.58
CA SER A 33 -27.73 17.79 -24.39
C SER A 33 -26.28 17.45 -24.65
N SER A 34 -25.38 18.12 -23.92
CA SER A 34 -24.03 17.62 -23.73
C SER A 34 -24.19 16.16 -23.36
N GLU A 35 -23.74 15.27 -24.24
CA GLU A 35 -23.51 13.89 -23.84
C GLU A 35 -22.61 13.98 -22.61
N THR A 36 -23.20 13.79 -21.44
CA THR A 36 -22.48 13.28 -20.30
C THR A 36 -21.89 11.97 -20.78
N VAL A 37 -20.65 12.04 -21.29
CA VAL A 37 -19.75 10.91 -21.39
C VAL A 37 -19.59 10.44 -19.96
N THR A 38 -20.53 9.60 -19.56
CA THR A 38 -20.46 8.83 -18.34
C THR A 38 -19.54 7.68 -18.74
N THR A 39 -18.22 7.93 -18.75
CA THR A 39 -17.27 6.82 -18.63
C THR A 39 -17.53 6.25 -17.25
N THR A 40 -18.42 5.26 -17.18
CA THR A 40 -18.45 4.33 -16.07
C THR A 40 -17.10 3.63 -16.12
N GLN A 41 -16.11 4.18 -15.42
CA GLN A 41 -14.82 3.55 -15.20
C GLN A 41 -15.12 2.20 -14.55
N SER A 42 -14.77 1.13 -15.25
CA SER A 42 -15.03 -0.21 -14.81
C SER A 42 -13.69 -0.82 -14.47
N LEU A 43 -13.47 -1.02 -13.17
CA LEU A 43 -12.25 -1.64 -12.66
C LEU A 43 -11.86 -2.85 -13.51
N VAL A 44 -10.63 -2.87 -14.00
CA VAL A 44 -10.06 -4.05 -14.63
C VAL A 44 -9.91 -5.12 -13.57
N SER A 45 -10.70 -6.17 -13.68
CA SER A 45 -10.66 -7.28 -12.73
C SER A 45 -9.37 -8.07 -12.89
N PRO A 46 -8.83 -8.67 -11.81
CA PRO A 46 -7.73 -9.61 -11.96
C PRO A 46 -8.15 -10.86 -12.75
N PRO A 47 -7.22 -11.52 -13.46
CA PRO A 47 -7.52 -12.75 -14.19
C PRO A 47 -8.01 -13.88 -13.27
N ALA A 48 -9.12 -14.52 -13.64
CA ALA A 48 -9.82 -15.53 -12.81
C ALA A 48 -9.05 -16.84 -12.63
N THR A 49 -8.18 -17.19 -13.56
CA THR A 49 -7.22 -18.29 -13.45
C THR A 49 -5.86 -17.79 -13.93
N LEU A 50 -4.77 -18.42 -13.50
CA LEU A 50 -3.43 -18.17 -14.04
C LEU A 50 -2.91 -19.37 -14.86
N SER A 51 -3.80 -20.31 -15.18
CA SER A 51 -3.50 -21.53 -15.93
C SER A 51 -4.18 -21.55 -17.30
N GLY A 52 -3.45 -22.03 -18.31
CA GLY A 52 -4.03 -22.70 -19.48
C GLY A 52 -4.67 -21.86 -20.59
N GLY A 53 -4.45 -20.54 -20.65
CA GLY A 53 -5.03 -19.69 -21.71
C GLY A 53 -4.35 -18.34 -21.98
N PHE A 54 -3.47 -17.86 -21.10
CA PHE A 54 -2.66 -16.61 -21.25
C PHE A 54 -1.46 -16.80 -22.20
N MET A 55 -1.66 -17.59 -23.26
CA MET A 55 -0.68 -18.44 -23.94
C MET A 55 0.45 -17.75 -24.69
N ASN A 56 0.76 -16.49 -24.42
CA ASN A 56 2.09 -15.95 -24.66
C ASN A 56 2.45 -15.02 -23.50
N TYR A 57 3.31 -15.47 -22.58
CA TYR A 57 4.12 -14.54 -21.81
C TYR A 57 5.02 -13.84 -22.82
N LEU A 58 4.58 -12.69 -23.30
CA LEU A 58 5.03 -12.11 -24.57
C LEU A 58 6.47 -11.57 -24.48
N GLY A 59 6.98 -11.37 -23.27
CA GLY A 59 8.36 -10.95 -23.12
C GLY A 59 8.92 -11.07 -21.71
N THR A 60 10.21 -10.81 -21.66
CA THR A 60 10.95 -10.57 -20.43
C THR A 60 10.92 -9.07 -20.15
N LEU A 61 10.50 -8.69 -18.95
CA LEU A 61 10.65 -7.35 -18.41
C LEU A 61 11.88 -7.33 -17.50
N SER A 62 12.93 -6.63 -17.91
CA SER A 62 14.11 -6.44 -17.06
C SER A 62 13.91 -5.26 -16.12
N VAL A 63 14.46 -5.35 -14.91
CA VAL A 63 14.56 -4.17 -14.02
C VAL A 63 15.41 -3.09 -14.67
N GLY A 64 14.92 -1.85 -14.67
CA GLY A 64 15.49 -0.73 -15.42
C GLY A 64 15.10 -0.69 -16.90
N GLY A 65 14.31 -1.67 -17.37
CA GLY A 65 13.87 -1.80 -18.75
C GLY A 65 12.39 -1.45 -18.94
N ALA A 66 11.97 -1.48 -20.20
CA ALA A 66 10.59 -1.34 -20.60
C ALA A 66 10.27 -2.23 -21.80
N VAL A 67 9.01 -2.63 -21.89
CA VAL A 67 8.45 -3.41 -23.00
C VAL A 67 7.28 -2.64 -23.60
N ALA A 68 7.11 -2.77 -24.91
CA ALA A 68 6.03 -2.14 -25.66
C ALA A 68 5.11 -3.22 -26.23
N SER A 69 3.80 -3.01 -26.15
CA SER A 69 2.81 -3.91 -26.75
C SER A 69 1.57 -3.14 -27.21
N ASN A 70 0.56 -3.87 -27.67
CA ASN A 70 -0.73 -3.34 -28.07
C ASN A 70 -1.87 -4.14 -27.41
N THR A 71 -2.94 -3.45 -27.05
CA THR A 71 -4.09 -4.01 -26.33
C THR A 71 -5.06 -4.81 -27.23
N GLY A 72 -4.71 -5.10 -28.49
CA GLY A 72 -5.63 -5.76 -29.43
C GLY A 72 -6.97 -5.03 -29.54
N THR A 73 -8.07 -5.69 -29.91
CA THR A 73 -9.38 -5.03 -30.09
C THR A 73 -10.41 -5.36 -29.00
N THR A 74 -10.14 -6.36 -28.16
CA THR A 74 -11.05 -6.86 -27.11
C THR A 74 -10.36 -6.82 -25.75
N ALA A 75 -11.15 -6.90 -24.67
CA ALA A 75 -10.62 -7.10 -23.32
C ALA A 75 -9.72 -8.35 -23.28
N ALA A 76 -8.54 -8.21 -22.71
CA ALA A 76 -7.54 -9.28 -22.62
C ALA A 76 -6.48 -8.92 -21.57
N TYR A 77 -5.53 -9.83 -21.40
CA TYR A 77 -4.40 -9.68 -20.51
C TYR A 77 -3.11 -10.08 -21.24
N GLU A 78 -2.02 -9.47 -20.84
CA GLU A 78 -0.67 -9.79 -21.29
C GLU A 78 0.25 -9.96 -20.08
N GLY A 79 1.07 -11.03 -20.11
CA GLY A 79 1.98 -11.37 -19.03
C GLY A 79 3.45 -11.19 -19.41
N PHE A 80 4.24 -10.69 -18.46
CA PHE A 80 5.68 -10.47 -18.59
C PHE A 80 6.44 -11.12 -17.43
N LYS A 81 7.58 -11.74 -17.75
CA LYS A 81 8.46 -12.34 -16.76
C LYS A 81 9.41 -11.30 -16.19
N LEU A 82 9.45 -11.18 -14.88
CA LEU A 82 10.37 -10.30 -14.17
C LEU A 82 11.23 -11.15 -13.22
N THR A 83 12.48 -11.39 -13.58
CA THR A 83 13.43 -12.12 -12.73
C THR A 83 14.23 -11.16 -11.87
N VAL A 84 14.23 -11.39 -10.56
CA VAL A 84 14.86 -10.50 -9.57
C VAL A 84 15.62 -11.28 -8.50
N ALA A 85 16.58 -10.61 -7.86
CA ALA A 85 17.12 -11.07 -6.60
C ALA A 85 16.15 -10.74 -5.45
N ALA A 86 16.32 -11.42 -4.30
CA ALA A 86 15.58 -11.14 -3.08
C ALA A 86 15.72 -9.66 -2.68
N HIS A 87 14.66 -9.11 -2.08
CA HIS A 87 14.57 -7.70 -1.65
C HIS A 87 14.75 -6.68 -2.78
N THR A 88 14.37 -7.03 -4.01
CA THR A 88 14.37 -6.08 -5.13
C THR A 88 13.17 -5.15 -5.00
N GLN A 89 13.37 -3.84 -5.13
CA GLN A 89 12.28 -2.86 -5.08
C GLN A 89 12.11 -2.17 -6.43
N VAL A 90 10.93 -2.33 -7.03
CA VAL A 90 10.62 -1.75 -8.35
C VAL A 90 9.36 -0.89 -8.31
N ALA A 91 9.35 0.16 -9.13
CA ALA A 91 8.12 0.80 -9.56
C ALA A 91 7.72 0.23 -10.92
N LEU A 92 6.45 -0.10 -11.08
CA LEU A 92 5.88 -0.61 -12.33
C LEU A 92 4.87 0.41 -12.84
N GLU A 93 4.96 0.80 -14.10
CA GLU A 93 4.08 1.82 -14.67
C GLU A 93 3.73 1.49 -16.11
N VAL A 94 2.43 1.55 -16.41
CA VAL A 94 1.92 1.54 -17.77
C VAL A 94 1.85 2.98 -18.26
N THR A 95 2.38 3.24 -19.46
CA THR A 95 2.39 4.56 -20.09
C THR A 95 1.92 4.48 -21.54
N HIS A 96 1.38 5.56 -22.08
CA HIS A 96 1.00 5.63 -23.49
C HIS A 96 2.23 5.58 -24.41
N LEU A 97 2.08 4.89 -25.56
CA LEU A 97 2.94 5.07 -26.73
C LEU A 97 2.11 5.68 -27.87
N GLY A 98 2.43 6.91 -28.28
CA GLY A 98 1.74 7.57 -29.39
C GLY A 98 0.28 7.93 -29.09
N THR A 99 -0.67 7.41 -29.88
CA THR A 99 -2.12 7.74 -29.84
C THR A 99 -2.91 7.00 -28.75
N GLY A 100 -2.22 6.50 -27.72
CA GLY A 100 -2.72 5.62 -26.66
C GLY A 100 -3.72 6.20 -25.67
N VAL A 101 -4.26 7.41 -25.88
CA VAL A 101 -5.24 8.01 -24.98
C VAL A 101 -6.56 7.22 -24.98
N GLY A 102 -7.11 6.96 -23.79
CA GLY A 102 -8.41 6.29 -23.57
C GLY A 102 -8.34 4.77 -23.38
N VAL A 103 -7.17 4.23 -23.02
CA VAL A 103 -7.03 2.85 -22.54
C VAL A 103 -7.15 2.86 -21.02
N ASP A 104 -7.98 1.97 -20.52
CA ASP A 104 -8.12 1.65 -19.10
C ASP A 104 -7.38 0.32 -18.83
N THR A 105 -6.41 0.34 -17.91
CA THR A 105 -5.54 -0.83 -17.66
C THR A 105 -5.48 -1.22 -16.19
N GLY A 106 -5.53 -2.53 -15.93
CA GLY A 106 -5.16 -3.10 -14.63
C GLY A 106 -3.73 -3.65 -14.64
N LEU A 107 -3.01 -3.49 -13.54
CA LEU A 107 -1.66 -4.01 -13.35
C LEU A 107 -1.64 -4.93 -12.13
N PHE A 108 -1.10 -6.14 -12.29
CA PHE A 108 -1.07 -7.17 -11.24
C PHE A 108 0.30 -7.84 -11.18
N VAL A 109 0.74 -8.20 -9.97
CA VAL A 109 2.00 -8.92 -9.74
C VAL A 109 1.73 -10.20 -8.94
N TYR A 110 2.27 -11.32 -9.42
CA TYR A 110 2.19 -12.65 -8.82
C TYR A 110 3.57 -13.29 -8.68
N GLY A 111 3.68 -14.30 -7.81
CA GLY A 111 4.88 -15.11 -7.64
C GLY A 111 5.54 -14.98 -6.27
N PRO A 112 6.83 -15.36 -6.13
CA PRO A 112 7.66 -15.92 -7.20
C PRO A 112 7.16 -17.28 -7.69
N LYS A 113 7.64 -17.71 -8.85
CA LYS A 113 7.34 -19.01 -9.43
C LYS A 113 7.82 -20.14 -8.52
N ASP A 114 6.93 -21.04 -8.14
CA ASP A 114 7.24 -22.20 -7.32
C ASP A 114 7.93 -23.32 -8.11
N ALA A 115 8.34 -24.38 -7.40
CA ALA A 115 9.00 -25.54 -7.99
C ALA A 115 8.13 -26.31 -9.01
N ASN A 116 6.79 -26.15 -8.95
CA ASN A 116 5.85 -26.75 -9.90
C ASN A 116 5.62 -25.84 -11.13
N GLY A 117 6.26 -24.67 -11.17
CA GLY A 117 6.14 -23.69 -12.24
C GLY A 117 4.93 -22.76 -12.12
N SER A 118 4.23 -22.75 -10.98
CA SER A 118 3.08 -21.90 -10.69
C SER A 118 3.50 -20.58 -10.04
N TYR A 119 2.87 -19.47 -10.38
CA TYR A 119 3.05 -18.18 -9.68
C TYR A 119 2.09 -18.02 -8.49
N GLY A 120 1.35 -19.07 -8.12
CA GLY A 120 0.23 -18.98 -7.17
C GLY A 120 -0.97 -18.25 -7.76
N THR A 121 -2.01 -18.00 -6.96
CA THR A 121 -3.21 -17.22 -7.33
C THR A 121 -3.34 -15.91 -6.56
N ARG A 122 -2.44 -15.70 -5.61
CA ARG A 122 -2.44 -14.53 -4.75
C ARG A 122 -1.79 -13.36 -5.48
N ILE A 123 -2.50 -12.25 -5.54
CA ILE A 123 -1.98 -10.96 -6.01
C ILE A 123 -1.10 -10.38 -4.89
N LEU A 124 0.17 -10.09 -5.21
CA LEU A 124 1.08 -9.41 -4.30
C LEU A 124 0.90 -7.89 -4.38
N PHE A 125 0.79 -7.36 -5.59
CA PHE A 125 0.63 -5.94 -5.87
C PHE A 125 -0.39 -5.75 -6.99
N GLN A 126 -1.22 -4.71 -6.89
CA GLN A 126 -2.13 -4.33 -7.95
C GLN A 126 -2.40 -2.84 -7.97
N ASP A 127 -2.74 -2.33 -9.14
CA ASP A 127 -3.29 -1.00 -9.36
C ASP A 127 -4.13 -0.97 -10.64
N ASP A 128 -5.04 -0.01 -10.77
CA ASP A 128 -5.94 0.13 -11.91
C ASP A 128 -5.97 1.55 -12.50
N ASP A 129 -5.73 2.59 -11.68
CA ASP A 129 -6.00 3.98 -12.10
C ASP A 129 -5.05 5.02 -11.46
N SER A 130 -3.90 4.60 -10.90
CA SER A 130 -2.97 5.53 -10.23
C SER A 130 -1.88 6.09 -11.15
N GLY A 131 -1.90 5.76 -12.43
CA GLY A 131 -0.92 6.15 -13.44
C GLY A 131 -1.30 7.38 -14.26
N TYR A 132 -0.82 7.43 -15.51
CA TYR A 132 -1.09 8.55 -16.42
C TYR A 132 -2.48 8.41 -17.04
N GLY A 133 -3.47 9.13 -16.50
CA GLY A 133 -4.87 9.01 -16.95
C GLY A 133 -5.53 7.80 -16.29
N GLU A 134 -6.13 6.92 -17.09
CA GLU A 134 -6.77 5.66 -16.67
C GLU A 134 -5.79 4.47 -16.75
N LEU A 135 -4.48 4.76 -16.68
CA LEU A 135 -3.46 3.73 -16.70
C LEU A 135 -3.04 3.37 -15.29
N SER A 136 -2.53 2.15 -15.12
CA SER A 136 -2.11 1.67 -13.81
C SER A 136 -0.63 1.84 -13.52
N LYS A 137 -0.36 2.03 -12.24
CA LYS A 137 0.95 2.29 -11.65
C LYS A 137 1.06 1.68 -10.26
N ILE A 138 2.05 0.83 -10.08
CA ILE A 138 2.49 0.36 -8.76
C ILE A 138 3.75 1.17 -8.40
N PRO A 139 3.66 2.19 -7.52
CA PRO A 139 4.78 3.08 -7.22
C PRO A 139 5.91 2.39 -6.43
N LEU A 140 5.59 1.30 -5.74
CA LEU A 140 6.56 0.45 -5.04
C LEU A 140 6.03 -0.98 -4.97
N ALA A 141 6.84 -1.93 -5.41
CA ALA A 141 6.71 -3.35 -5.16
C ALA A 141 8.01 -3.85 -4.53
N THR A 142 7.95 -4.29 -3.28
CA THR A 142 9.06 -4.98 -2.58
C THR A 142 8.92 -6.47 -2.85
N LEU A 143 9.87 -7.03 -3.59
CA LEU A 143 9.89 -8.44 -3.98
C LEU A 143 10.86 -9.17 -3.04
N ASP A 144 10.31 -9.71 -1.95
CA ASP A 144 11.08 -10.25 -0.82
C ASP A 144 11.91 -11.47 -1.23
N ASP A 145 11.32 -12.39 -1.99
CA ASP A 145 11.98 -13.60 -2.46
C ASP A 145 12.69 -13.40 -3.80
N ALA A 146 13.83 -14.07 -3.98
CA ALA A 146 14.46 -14.19 -5.29
C ALA A 146 13.65 -15.12 -6.20
N GLY A 147 13.55 -14.78 -7.49
CA GLY A 147 12.90 -15.66 -8.45
C GLY A 147 12.31 -14.96 -9.66
N GLU A 148 11.51 -15.72 -10.41
CA GLU A 148 10.72 -15.23 -11.53
C GLU A 148 9.33 -14.84 -11.03
N TYR A 149 8.96 -13.57 -11.17
CA TYR A 149 7.63 -13.04 -10.92
C TYR A 149 6.88 -12.86 -12.23
N LEU A 150 5.55 -12.85 -12.13
CA LEU A 150 4.67 -12.58 -13.25
C LEU A 150 4.03 -11.20 -13.07
N VAL A 151 4.31 -10.29 -14.01
CA VAL A 151 3.66 -8.99 -14.12
C VAL A 151 2.60 -9.08 -15.21
N VAL A 152 1.36 -8.76 -14.89
CA VAL A 152 0.22 -8.85 -15.81
C VAL A 152 -0.37 -7.47 -16.04
N VAL A 153 -0.53 -7.10 -17.30
CA VAL A 153 -1.31 -5.94 -17.73
C VAL A 153 -2.63 -6.44 -18.29
N GLY A 154 -3.74 -6.00 -17.72
CA GLY A 154 -5.09 -6.25 -18.22
C GLY A 154 -5.71 -4.98 -18.79
N TRP A 155 -6.73 -5.12 -19.63
CA TRP A 155 -7.51 -3.99 -20.13
C TRP A 155 -8.95 -4.40 -20.41
N SER A 156 -9.87 -3.46 -20.22
CA SER A 156 -11.30 -3.66 -20.50
C SER A 156 -11.67 -3.30 -21.95
N ASN A 157 -10.91 -2.40 -22.59
CA ASN A 157 -11.17 -1.89 -23.94
C ASN A 157 -9.91 -1.85 -24.83
N GLY A 158 -9.72 -2.89 -25.65
CA GLY A 158 -8.51 -3.03 -26.48
C GLY A 158 -8.27 -1.90 -27.48
N LEU A 159 -9.24 -1.56 -28.34
CA LEU A 159 -9.18 -0.47 -29.34
C LEU A 159 -7.87 -0.32 -30.18
N GLY A 160 -7.03 -1.34 -30.25
CA GLY A 160 -5.76 -1.40 -30.97
C GLY A 160 -4.68 -0.46 -30.44
N LYS A 161 -4.79 -0.02 -29.19
CA LYS A 161 -3.93 1.03 -28.63
C LYS A 161 -2.57 0.47 -28.21
N GLN A 162 -1.55 1.33 -28.27
CA GLN A 162 -0.20 0.96 -27.87
C GLN A 162 0.09 1.45 -26.45
N TYR A 163 0.76 0.59 -25.68
CA TYR A 163 1.21 0.91 -24.34
C TYR A 163 2.67 0.48 -24.12
N ARG A 164 3.30 1.07 -23.12
CA ARG A 164 4.62 0.67 -22.61
C ARG A 164 4.50 0.35 -21.13
N LEU A 165 4.93 -0.86 -20.75
CA LEU A 165 5.15 -1.26 -19.37
C LEU A 165 6.62 -1.05 -19.02
N GLN A 166 6.89 -0.30 -17.96
CA GLN A 166 8.24 -0.04 -17.47
C GLN A 166 8.42 -0.64 -16.07
N ALA A 167 9.61 -1.21 -15.81
CA ALA A 167 10.06 -1.56 -14.46
C ALA A 167 11.25 -0.69 -14.08
N GLN A 168 11.05 0.26 -13.18
CA GLN A 168 12.11 1.13 -12.68
C GLN A 168 12.63 0.60 -11.35
N CYS A 169 13.96 0.48 -11.22
CA CYS A 169 14.56 0.21 -9.91
C CYS A 169 14.37 1.42 -8.99
N VAL A 170 13.77 1.21 -7.82
CA VAL A 170 13.59 2.25 -6.80
C VAL A 170 14.36 1.96 -5.52
N GLY A 171 14.90 0.75 -5.36
CA GLY A 171 15.73 0.40 -4.20
C GLY A 171 16.08 -1.08 -4.10
N GLY A 172 16.73 -1.43 -2.99
CA GLY A 172 17.05 -2.82 -2.68
C GLY A 172 18.10 -3.43 -3.62
N ALA A 173 17.95 -4.72 -3.93
CA ALA A 173 18.96 -5.49 -4.65
C ALA A 173 19.15 -5.11 -6.13
N CYS A 174 18.26 -4.29 -6.72
CA CYS A 174 18.41 -3.85 -8.10
C CYS A 174 19.30 -2.61 -8.28
N VAL A 175 19.75 -1.97 -7.20
CA VAL A 175 20.67 -0.82 -7.28
C VAL A 175 22.10 -1.34 -7.36
N SER A 176 22.78 -1.05 -8.48
CA SER A 176 24.20 -1.38 -8.63
C SER A 176 25.07 -0.44 -7.77
N ASN A 177 25.95 -0.99 -6.93
CA ASN A 177 26.89 -0.24 -6.09
C ASN A 177 26.23 0.92 -5.30
N PRO A 178 25.24 0.62 -4.43
CA PRO A 178 24.51 1.67 -3.74
C PRO A 178 25.42 2.43 -2.78
N ALA A 179 25.34 3.76 -2.84
CA ALA A 179 26.08 4.63 -1.92
C ALA A 179 25.59 4.44 -0.47
N PRO A 180 26.44 4.70 0.54
CA PRO A 180 25.99 4.73 1.93
C PRO A 180 24.98 5.88 2.12
N ALA A 181 23.98 5.66 2.98
CA ALA A 181 23.04 6.70 3.35
C ALA A 181 23.74 7.74 4.24
N SER A 182 23.39 9.02 4.06
CA SER A 182 23.81 10.07 4.98
C SER A 182 23.15 9.88 6.35
N ALA A 183 23.78 10.41 7.41
CA ALA A 183 23.13 10.49 8.72
C ALA A 183 21.80 11.23 8.60
N ASN A 184 20.71 10.65 9.12
CA ASN A 184 19.34 11.17 9.06
C ASN A 184 18.64 11.12 7.69
N THR A 185 19.09 10.26 6.78
CA THR A 185 18.36 10.02 5.53
C THR A 185 16.90 9.62 5.84
N PRO A 186 15.89 10.36 5.35
CA PRO A 186 14.50 10.11 5.69
C PRO A 186 13.98 8.84 5.01
N VAL A 187 13.01 8.19 5.66
CA VAL A 187 12.26 7.06 5.10
C VAL A 187 10.92 7.57 4.57
N THR A 188 10.57 7.19 3.34
CA THR A 188 9.23 7.45 2.78
C THR A 188 8.43 6.16 2.79
N LEU A 189 7.33 6.15 3.55
CA LEU A 189 6.50 4.97 3.77
C LEU A 189 5.37 4.89 2.73
N ALA A 190 5.24 3.73 2.09
CA ALA A 190 4.09 3.34 1.28
C ALA A 190 3.27 2.31 2.06
N GLN A 191 1.96 2.53 2.21
CA GLN A 191 1.10 1.65 2.99
C GLN A 191 0.62 0.46 2.16
N PHE A 192 0.62 -0.73 2.76
CA PHE A 192 0.14 -1.96 2.14
C PHE A 192 -0.86 -2.68 3.07
N PRO A 193 -1.76 -3.50 2.52
CA PRO A 193 -2.59 -4.38 3.34
C PRO A 193 -1.71 -5.35 4.12
N ILE A 194 -2.15 -5.70 5.34
CA ILE A 194 -1.49 -6.74 6.13
C ILE A 194 -1.89 -8.14 5.63
N GLU A 195 -1.04 -9.13 5.93
CA GLU A 195 -1.33 -10.52 5.62
C GLU A 195 -2.67 -11.01 6.23
N PRO A 196 -3.47 -11.81 5.51
CA PRO A 196 -4.76 -12.31 6.02
C PRO A 196 -4.64 -13.10 7.33
N ASN A 197 -3.54 -13.82 7.54
CA ASN A 197 -3.31 -14.54 8.80
C ASN A 197 -3.10 -13.56 9.98
N LEU A 198 -2.38 -12.45 9.77
CA LEU A 198 -2.16 -11.40 10.76
C LEU A 198 -3.46 -10.68 11.07
N GLN A 199 -4.29 -10.40 10.05
CA GLN A 199 -5.62 -9.82 10.26
C GLN A 199 -6.49 -10.74 11.12
N SER A 200 -6.51 -12.05 10.84
CA SER A 200 -7.27 -13.04 11.62
C SER A 200 -6.81 -13.11 13.09
N LEU A 201 -5.50 -13.09 13.34
CA LEU A 201 -4.95 -13.07 14.69
C LEU A 201 -5.29 -11.77 15.43
N LEU A 202 -5.21 -10.62 14.74
CA LEU A 202 -5.58 -9.32 15.27
C LEU A 202 -7.07 -9.28 15.65
N ASP A 203 -7.94 -9.77 14.79
CA ASP A 203 -9.39 -9.83 15.01
C ASP A 203 -9.72 -10.74 16.20
N THR A 204 -9.06 -11.89 16.31
CA THR A 204 -9.21 -12.80 17.46
C THR A 204 -8.81 -12.13 18.77
N GLY A 205 -7.67 -11.42 18.80
CA GLY A 205 -7.24 -10.68 19.98
C GLY A 205 -8.17 -9.52 20.35
N ASN A 206 -8.68 -8.80 19.35
CA ASN A 206 -9.63 -7.70 19.55
C ASN A 206 -11.01 -8.18 20.03
N ALA A 207 -11.38 -9.43 19.77
CA ALA A 207 -12.61 -10.03 20.28
C ALA A 207 -12.50 -10.52 21.74
N TYR A 208 -11.29 -10.55 22.31
CA TYR A 208 -11.06 -11.12 23.65
C TYR A 208 -11.68 -10.27 24.77
N ARG A 209 -11.52 -8.93 24.70
CA ARG A 209 -12.04 -7.97 25.68
C ARG A 209 -12.36 -6.63 25.03
N GLU A 210 -13.41 -5.96 25.48
CA GLU A 210 -13.84 -4.66 24.92
C GLU A 210 -12.93 -3.50 25.32
N ASP A 211 -12.29 -3.59 26.49
CA ASP A 211 -11.44 -2.54 27.04
C ASP A 211 -10.01 -2.53 26.48
N MET A 212 -9.65 -3.57 25.71
CA MET A 212 -8.31 -3.75 25.16
C MET A 212 -8.35 -4.10 23.67
N PHE A 213 -7.81 -3.23 22.83
CA PHE A 213 -7.78 -3.43 21.39
C PHE A 213 -6.45 -2.98 20.78
N SER A 214 -6.11 -3.55 19.64
CA SER A 214 -4.89 -3.25 18.90
C SER A 214 -5.16 -3.00 17.42
N PHE A 215 -4.23 -2.31 16.80
CA PHE A 215 -4.15 -2.04 15.37
C PHE A 215 -2.80 -2.50 14.83
N LEU A 216 -2.80 -2.92 13.57
CA LEU A 216 -1.60 -3.30 12.85
C LEU A 216 -1.64 -2.67 11.46
N ASP A 217 -0.65 -1.86 11.16
CA ASP A 217 -0.46 -1.26 9.84
C ASP A 217 0.88 -1.76 9.26
N ARG A 218 0.89 -2.10 7.96
CA ARG A 218 2.12 -2.43 7.21
C ARG A 218 2.50 -1.25 6.33
N TYR A 219 3.78 -0.92 6.36
CA TYR A 219 4.40 -0.03 5.40
C TYR A 219 5.64 -0.68 4.81
N ASP A 220 5.88 -0.43 3.53
CA ASP A 220 7.15 -0.71 2.88
C ASP A 220 7.81 0.63 2.54
N PHE A 221 9.12 0.62 2.29
CA PHE A 221 9.83 1.83 1.90
C PHE A 221 10.93 1.54 0.89
N ALA A 222 11.01 2.36 -0.17
CA ALA A 222 12.10 2.28 -1.12
C ALA A 222 13.42 2.68 -0.45
N TRP A 223 14.46 1.85 -0.60
CA TRP A 223 15.76 2.10 0.02
C TRP A 223 16.93 1.82 -0.95
N PRO A 224 17.45 2.86 -1.64
CA PRO A 224 18.51 2.72 -2.64
C PRO A 224 19.93 2.78 -2.06
N TYR A 225 20.10 2.60 -0.76
CA TYR A 225 21.38 2.77 -0.06
C TYR A 225 21.95 1.45 0.47
N SER A 226 23.29 1.35 0.56
CA SER A 226 23.98 0.16 1.06
C SER A 226 23.87 -0.01 2.58
N THR A 227 23.82 1.10 3.32
CA THR A 227 23.60 1.07 4.77
C THR A 227 22.11 0.92 5.07
N PRO A 228 21.69 0.06 6.00
CA PRO A 228 20.29 -0.05 6.37
C PRO A 228 19.65 1.26 6.85
N ALA A 229 18.33 1.38 6.68
CA ALA A 229 17.57 2.45 7.32
C ALA A 229 17.69 2.33 8.85
N SER A 230 17.66 3.46 9.54
CA SER A 230 17.68 3.48 11.00
C SER A 230 16.27 3.38 11.58
N LEU A 231 16.15 2.75 12.75
CA LEU A 231 14.89 2.72 13.50
C LEU A 231 14.34 4.13 13.78
N ASP A 232 15.22 5.10 14.04
CA ASP A 232 14.83 6.49 14.27
C ASP A 232 14.24 7.15 13.03
N ALA A 233 14.80 6.90 11.84
CA ALA A 233 14.24 7.43 10.59
C ALA A 233 12.87 6.80 10.28
N ALA A 234 12.72 5.49 10.50
CA ALA A 234 11.44 4.81 10.36
C ALA A 234 10.39 5.35 11.35
N ALA A 235 10.75 5.48 12.62
CA ALA A 235 9.87 6.03 13.64
C ALA A 235 9.50 7.49 13.38
N ALA A 236 10.43 8.31 12.91
CA ALA A 236 10.14 9.68 12.51
C ALA A 236 9.14 9.73 11.34
N ALA A 237 9.28 8.85 10.34
CA ALA A 237 8.35 8.76 9.22
C ALA A 237 6.94 8.32 9.66
N VAL A 238 6.83 7.38 10.60
CA VAL A 238 5.55 6.99 11.20
C VAL A 238 4.97 8.18 11.97
N LEU A 239 5.73 8.77 12.88
CA LEU A 239 5.26 9.89 13.72
C LEU A 239 4.89 11.13 12.91
N ALA A 240 5.45 11.34 11.72
CA ALA A 240 5.08 12.44 10.83
C ALA A 240 3.62 12.38 10.37
N LYS A 241 3.01 11.18 10.33
CA LYS A 241 1.60 10.99 10.02
C LYS A 241 0.70 11.58 11.11
N SER A 242 -0.47 12.07 10.70
CA SER A 242 -1.37 12.85 11.56
C SER A 242 -1.97 12.03 12.71
N GLU A 243 -2.28 10.76 12.43
CA GLU A 243 -2.89 9.80 13.33
C GLU A 243 -2.02 9.49 14.55
N TYR A 244 -0.69 9.59 14.42
CA TYR A 244 0.27 9.31 15.49
C TYR A 244 0.78 10.58 16.19
N ARG A 245 0.19 11.76 15.93
CA ARG A 245 0.62 13.04 16.52
C ARG A 245 0.71 12.99 18.06
N GLY A 246 -0.19 12.26 18.72
CA GLY A 246 -0.22 12.18 20.18
C GLY A 246 0.95 11.46 20.83
N TYR A 247 1.78 10.73 20.05
CA TYR A 247 2.98 10.05 20.55
C TYR A 247 4.24 10.91 20.49
N ARG A 248 4.21 12.06 19.79
CA ARG A 248 5.39 12.92 19.58
C ARG A 248 5.90 13.58 20.85
N SER A 249 5.09 13.61 21.91
CA SER A 249 5.42 14.22 23.20
C SER A 249 5.85 13.22 24.26
N ASP A 250 6.01 11.93 23.91
CA ASP A 250 6.57 10.95 24.84
C ASP A 250 7.99 11.37 25.24
N PRO A 251 8.26 11.65 26.53
CA PRO A 251 9.56 12.12 26.98
C PRO A 251 10.63 11.03 26.99
N ALA A 252 10.24 9.74 26.95
CA ALA A 252 11.16 8.62 27.12
C ALA A 252 10.76 7.40 26.28
N PRO A 253 10.74 7.51 24.94
CA PRO A 253 10.44 6.37 24.09
C PRO A 253 11.48 5.27 24.27
N GLY A 254 11.01 4.03 24.37
CA GLY A 254 11.85 2.86 24.56
C GLY A 254 12.37 2.28 23.24
N THR A 255 13.56 1.69 23.27
CA THR A 255 14.10 0.88 22.17
C THR A 255 14.34 -0.55 22.65
N TYR A 256 13.87 -1.53 21.88
CA TYR A 256 13.93 -2.94 22.23
C TYR A 256 14.37 -3.79 21.04
N THR A 257 14.96 -4.95 21.34
CA THR A 257 15.07 -6.03 20.35
C THR A 257 13.68 -6.61 20.08
N TYR A 258 13.50 -7.22 18.91
CA TYR A 258 12.24 -7.89 18.59
C TYR A 258 11.87 -8.96 19.62
N ALA A 259 12.84 -9.75 20.09
CA ALA A 259 12.59 -10.77 21.12
C ALA A 259 12.07 -10.17 22.44
N ALA A 260 12.65 -9.07 22.92
CA ALA A 260 12.22 -8.42 24.17
C ALA A 260 10.81 -7.80 24.06
N PHE A 261 10.43 -7.37 22.85
CA PHE A 261 9.13 -6.76 22.58
C PHE A 261 7.94 -7.69 22.89
N GLN A 262 8.06 -9.01 22.72
CA GLN A 262 6.95 -9.96 22.96
C GLN A 262 6.32 -9.80 24.35
N SER A 263 7.16 -9.66 25.38
CA SER A 263 6.74 -9.49 26.79
C SER A 263 5.96 -8.20 27.07
N ARG A 264 6.00 -7.23 26.14
CA ARG A 264 5.32 -5.93 26.24
C ARG A 264 3.97 -5.92 25.54
N MET A 265 3.68 -6.95 24.76
CA MET A 265 2.37 -7.12 24.12
C MET A 265 1.38 -7.68 25.14
N TYR A 266 0.13 -7.23 25.06
CA TYR A 266 -0.94 -7.88 25.81
C TYR A 266 -1.07 -9.34 25.40
N LEU A 267 -1.40 -10.21 26.37
CA LEU A 267 -1.36 -11.67 26.23
C LEU A 267 -2.12 -12.16 24.98
N GLN A 268 -3.30 -11.60 24.71
CA GLN A 268 -4.15 -11.97 23.58
C GLN A 268 -3.56 -11.63 22.21
N PHE A 269 -2.55 -10.73 22.15
CA PHE A 269 -1.88 -10.33 20.91
C PHE A 269 -0.49 -10.95 20.76
N GLN A 270 0.01 -11.73 21.73
CA GLN A 270 1.35 -12.31 21.65
C GLN A 270 1.55 -13.27 20.48
N SER A 271 0.47 -13.85 19.93
CA SER A 271 0.52 -14.67 18.71
C SER A 271 0.90 -13.89 17.46
N LEU A 272 0.67 -12.56 17.43
CA LEU A 272 1.13 -11.70 16.34
C LEU A 272 2.65 -11.62 16.28
N HIS A 273 3.35 -11.78 17.42
CA HIS A 273 4.81 -11.64 17.48
C HIS A 273 5.56 -12.62 16.55
N PRO A 274 5.42 -13.95 16.66
CA PRO A 274 6.06 -14.84 15.71
C PRO A 274 5.47 -14.74 14.30
N ALA A 275 4.17 -14.40 14.17
CA ALA A 275 3.51 -14.31 12.87
C ALA A 275 3.99 -13.12 12.02
N ILE A 276 4.24 -11.96 12.64
CA ILE A 276 4.79 -10.77 11.98
C ILE A 276 6.20 -11.07 11.44
N LEU A 277 7.03 -11.74 12.24
CA LEU A 277 8.38 -12.12 11.82
C LEU A 277 8.36 -13.13 10.68
N ALA A 278 7.44 -14.11 10.73
CA ALA A 278 7.28 -15.07 9.64
C ALA A 278 6.73 -14.46 8.35
N ALA A 279 5.96 -13.37 8.45
CA ALA A 279 5.35 -12.70 7.30
C ALA A 279 6.30 -11.73 6.61
N TYR A 280 7.16 -11.02 7.36
CA TYR A 280 7.91 -9.87 6.86
C TYR A 280 9.40 -9.91 7.19
N GLY A 281 9.85 -10.86 8.00
CA GLY A 281 11.27 -10.96 8.39
C GLY A 281 12.08 -11.81 7.41
N ASP A 282 13.32 -11.40 7.19
CA ASP A 282 14.33 -12.27 6.58
C ASP A 282 15.16 -12.99 7.65
N SER A 283 15.77 -14.12 7.26
CA SER A 283 16.60 -14.93 8.15
C SER A 283 17.82 -14.15 8.64
N GLY A 284 17.94 -14.01 9.96
CA GLY A 284 19.10 -13.36 10.60
C GLY A 284 19.05 -11.83 10.57
N GLU A 285 17.92 -11.25 10.18
CA GLU A 285 17.68 -9.82 10.24
C GLU A 285 17.60 -9.32 11.69
N ASP A 286 18.32 -8.23 12.01
CA ASP A 286 18.22 -7.55 13.31
C ASP A 286 16.98 -6.67 13.33
N VAL A 287 15.83 -7.26 13.68
CA VAL A 287 14.56 -6.54 13.78
C VAL A 287 14.53 -5.72 15.08
N GLN A 288 14.24 -4.43 14.94
CA GLN A 288 14.31 -3.47 16.03
C GLN A 288 12.95 -2.83 16.29
N VAL A 289 12.65 -2.51 17.55
CA VAL A 289 11.37 -1.93 17.96
C VAL A 289 11.57 -0.64 18.72
N LYS A 290 10.90 0.43 18.29
CA LYS A 290 10.76 1.68 19.05
C LYS A 290 9.35 1.80 19.58
N SER A 291 9.23 1.99 20.88
CA SER A 291 7.94 2.03 21.58
C SER A 291 7.70 3.42 22.15
N TYR A 292 6.52 3.96 21.88
CA TYR A 292 6.04 5.23 22.38
C TYR A 292 4.83 5.01 23.24
N PHE A 293 4.77 5.67 24.38
CA PHE A 293 3.67 5.60 25.33
C PHE A 293 2.94 6.93 25.42
N ARG A 294 1.63 6.86 25.60
CA ARG A 294 0.82 8.00 26.01
C ARG A 294 -0.32 7.54 26.90
N GLU A 295 -0.69 8.43 27.80
CA GLU A 295 -1.82 8.31 28.70
C GLU A 295 -2.62 9.60 28.64
N PHE A 296 -3.94 9.48 28.65
CA PHE A 296 -4.82 10.64 28.74
C PHE A 296 -6.17 10.23 29.34
N SER A 297 -6.72 11.13 30.14
CA SER A 297 -8.06 10.97 30.70
C SER A 297 -9.13 11.18 29.62
N THR A 298 -10.12 10.32 29.62
CA THR A 298 -11.35 10.33 28.80
C THR A 298 -12.58 10.77 29.60
N GLY A 299 -12.44 10.98 30.90
CA GLY A 299 -13.49 11.41 31.82
C GLY A 299 -13.04 11.34 33.29
N PRO A 300 -13.89 11.75 34.25
CA PRO A 300 -13.52 11.85 35.67
C PRO A 300 -12.94 10.57 36.31
N ASN A 301 -13.22 9.39 35.74
CA ASN A 301 -12.70 8.08 36.18
C ASN A 301 -12.36 7.17 34.97
N GLY A 302 -11.91 7.73 33.85
CA GLY A 302 -11.66 6.94 32.66
C GLY A 302 -10.30 7.27 32.07
N ASP A 303 -9.29 6.45 32.32
CA ASP A 303 -7.98 6.61 31.70
C ASP A 303 -7.83 5.75 30.45
N ASN A 304 -7.06 6.26 29.49
CA ASN A 304 -6.73 5.56 28.25
C ASN A 304 -5.21 5.47 28.11
N TRP A 305 -4.71 4.24 28.05
CA TRP A 305 -3.29 3.95 27.86
C TRP A 305 -3.08 3.44 26.45
N ARG A 306 -2.11 4.03 25.74
CA ARG A 306 -1.75 3.55 24.42
C ARG A 306 -0.26 3.39 24.27
N THR A 307 0.12 2.34 23.55
CA THR A 307 1.51 2.08 23.19
C THR A 307 1.60 1.89 21.68
N LEU A 308 2.36 2.75 21.01
CA LEU A 308 2.71 2.63 19.61
C LEU A 308 4.07 1.97 19.48
N ASN A 309 4.15 0.86 18.76
CA ASN A 309 5.39 0.13 18.51
C ASN A 309 5.70 0.21 17.01
N VAL A 310 6.80 0.89 16.68
CA VAL A 310 7.35 0.93 15.33
C VAL A 310 8.40 -0.17 15.23
N ILE A 311 8.14 -1.16 14.39
CA ILE A 311 8.97 -2.35 14.19
C ILE A 311 9.64 -2.19 12.83
N LEU A 312 10.97 -2.06 12.81
CA LEU A 312 11.75 -1.94 11.59
C LEU A 312 12.34 -3.29 11.20
N PHE A 313 12.09 -3.66 9.95
CA PHE A 313 12.76 -4.73 9.23
C PHE A 313 13.78 -4.10 8.26
N PRO A 314 15.05 -3.94 8.70
CA PRO A 314 16.05 -3.18 7.94
C PRO A 314 16.45 -3.80 6.60
N VAL A 315 16.43 -5.12 6.46
CA VAL A 315 16.84 -5.90 5.27
C VAL A 315 15.67 -6.07 4.31
N SER A 316 14.53 -6.58 4.79
CA SER A 316 13.32 -6.81 3.96
C SER A 316 12.52 -5.53 3.69
N ARG A 317 12.92 -4.39 4.29
CA ARG A 317 12.42 -3.05 3.98
C ARG A 317 10.94 -2.83 4.35
N HIS A 318 10.52 -3.44 5.45
CA HIS A 318 9.20 -3.20 6.05
C HIS A 318 9.30 -2.37 7.32
N VAL A 319 8.24 -1.61 7.57
CA VAL A 319 7.93 -0.98 8.85
C VAL A 319 6.54 -1.42 9.25
N ILE A 320 6.48 -2.19 10.35
CA ILE A 320 5.21 -2.63 10.93
C ILE A 320 4.89 -1.72 12.11
N VAL A 321 3.68 -1.17 12.12
CA VAL A 321 3.21 -0.30 13.18
C VAL A 321 2.15 -1.06 13.97
N TYR A 322 2.48 -1.44 15.19
CA TYR A 322 1.59 -2.11 16.12
C TYR A 322 1.21 -1.17 17.26
N GLU A 323 -0.05 -0.74 17.29
CA GLU A 323 -0.61 0.08 18.36
C GLU A 323 -1.49 -0.79 19.25
N GLN A 324 -1.28 -0.76 20.56
CA GLN A 324 -2.18 -1.39 21.53
C GLN A 324 -2.76 -0.33 22.45
N THR A 325 -4.04 -0.48 22.75
CA THR A 325 -4.82 0.43 23.58
C THR A 325 -5.49 -0.35 24.70
N ALA A 326 -5.47 0.23 25.90
CA ALA A 326 -6.33 -0.17 27.01
C ALA A 326 -7.09 1.06 27.52
N HIS A 327 -8.27 0.84 28.08
CA HIS A 327 -8.98 1.87 28.82
C HIS A 327 -9.61 1.33 30.09
N GLU A 328 -9.82 2.21 31.06
CA GLU A 328 -10.59 1.90 32.25
C GLU A 328 -12.09 1.83 31.92
N ILE A 329 -12.80 0.91 32.57
CA ILE A 329 -14.26 0.73 32.50
C ILE A 329 -14.91 1.36 33.73
#